data_AF-A0A9W4SCS1-F1
#
_entry.id   AF-A0A9W4SCS1-F1
#
_cell.length_a   1.000
_cell.length_b   1.000
_cell.length_c   1.000
_cell.angle_alpha   90.00
_cell.angle_beta   90.00
_cell.angle_gamma   90.00
#
_symmetry.space_group_name_H-M   'P 1'
#
loop_
_entity.id
_entity.type
_entity.pdbx_description
1 polymer ?
#
loop_
_entity_poly.entity_id
_entity_poly.type
_entity_poly.pdbx_seq_one_letter_code
_entity_poly.pdbx_strand_id
1 'polypeptide(L)'
;MSLTKYDGNIHPDEWEGGETSKYISNFRKLCYNAEIDVEEQKKYLYQSLPNNYFLTEFSKKKEKIKSTNELMKEFEEIVIDESNLIRYDSIIALKHVATGKYLSSIGKYYYSTGSGSQMVFASNLVLDRNGLWIIKINDTGFNNQELASYTDNTPIYLQHKNSSCYLTNCGRETKSPSTGNTEVCCNNYSAKWNFKNSKLENYQGYLRSNDIINLSTKYGGEPLQFLRSHELQFTIKNDTYQEVVCHSERLGGNDEWCIELVK
;
A
#
# COMPACT_ATOMS: atom_id res chain seq x y z
N MET A 1 -43.00 7.90 26.58
CA MET A 1 -41.87 7.33 25.81
C MET A 1 -40.80 8.41 25.75
N SER A 2 -39.70 8.27 26.49
CA SER A 2 -38.60 9.24 26.42
C SER A 2 -37.82 8.97 25.13
N LEU A 3 -37.81 9.93 24.21
CA LEU A 3 -36.85 9.96 23.11
C LEU A 3 -35.46 10.11 23.73
N THR A 4 -34.68 9.03 23.75
CA THR A 4 -33.25 9.10 24.06
C THR A 4 -32.61 9.98 22.99
N LYS A 5 -32.15 11.16 23.40
CA LYS A 5 -31.29 12.02 22.58
C LYS A 5 -30.11 11.16 22.12
N TYR A 6 -29.90 11.15 20.81
CA TYR A 6 -28.73 10.56 20.18
C TYR A 6 -27.47 11.20 20.77
N ASP A 7 -26.57 10.40 21.33
CA ASP A 7 -25.39 10.87 22.09
C ASP A 7 -24.18 11.18 21.20
N GLY A 8 -24.32 11.00 19.88
CA GLY A 8 -23.29 11.32 18.89
C GLY A 8 -22.13 10.34 18.83
N ASN A 9 -22.15 9.25 19.61
CA ASN A 9 -21.09 8.24 19.58
C ASN A 9 -21.44 7.14 18.57
N ILE A 10 -20.87 7.23 17.37
CA ILE A 10 -20.78 6.07 16.48
C ILE A 10 -19.32 5.65 16.42
N HIS A 11 -19.04 4.42 16.84
CA HIS A 11 -17.69 3.87 16.86
C HIS A 11 -17.19 3.61 15.43
N PRO A 12 -15.93 3.95 15.10
CA PRO A 12 -15.32 3.77 13.77
C PRO A 12 -15.14 2.31 13.33
N ASP A 13 -15.44 1.34 14.18
CA ASP A 13 -15.29 -0.11 13.93
C ASP A 13 -16.18 -0.60 12.76
N GLU A 14 -17.20 0.16 12.35
CA GLU A 14 -18.08 -0.18 11.22
C GLU A 14 -17.47 0.06 9.82
N TRP A 15 -16.25 0.60 9.71
CA TRP A 15 -15.64 0.93 8.42
C TRP A 15 -14.73 -0.16 7.86
N GLU A 16 -14.07 -0.93 8.72
CA GLU A 16 -13.13 -1.97 8.29
C GLU A 16 -13.83 -3.19 7.65
N GLY A 17 -15.15 -3.33 7.81
CA GLY A 17 -15.93 -4.49 7.38
C GLY A 17 -16.79 -4.34 6.12
N GLY A 18 -16.77 -3.19 5.43
CA GLY A 18 -17.64 -2.95 4.27
C GLY A 18 -19.12 -2.70 4.63
N GLU A 19 -19.42 -2.37 5.88
CA GLU A 19 -20.77 -2.01 6.34
C GLU A 19 -21.11 -0.52 6.14
N THR A 20 -20.34 0.21 5.32
CA THR A 20 -20.59 1.65 5.02
C THR A 20 -22.04 1.92 4.59
N SER A 21 -22.61 1.03 3.77
CA SER A 21 -24.01 1.15 3.32
C SER A 21 -25.01 1.03 4.48
N LYS A 22 -24.74 0.15 5.45
CA LYS A 22 -25.55 -0.05 6.65
C LYS A 22 -25.39 1.11 7.63
N TYR A 23 -24.16 1.59 7.84
CA TYR A 23 -23.88 2.82 8.60
C TYR A 23 -24.70 3.99 8.03
N ILE A 24 -24.63 4.23 6.72
CA ILE A 24 -25.33 5.34 6.07
C ILE A 24 -26.85 5.18 6.18
N SER A 25 -27.36 3.95 6.01
CA SER A 25 -28.79 3.66 6.17
C SER A 25 -29.28 3.96 7.59
N ASN A 26 -28.53 3.51 8.59
CA ASN A 26 -28.83 3.74 10.01
C ASN A 26 -28.73 5.23 10.35
N PHE A 27 -27.67 5.91 9.93
CA PHE A 27 -27.47 7.34 10.12
C PHE A 27 -28.65 8.13 9.55
N ARG A 28 -29.04 7.88 8.29
CA ARG A 28 -30.20 8.53 7.65
C ARG A 28 -31.48 8.33 8.44
N LYS A 29 -31.74 7.10 8.90
CA LYS A 29 -32.94 6.78 9.69
C LYS A 29 -32.97 7.54 11.01
N LEU A 30 -31.83 7.63 11.70
CA LEU A 30 -31.70 8.37 12.95
C LEU A 30 -31.90 9.87 12.73
N CYS A 31 -31.27 10.45 11.72
CA CYS A 31 -31.44 11.86 11.38
C CYS A 31 -32.88 12.20 11.00
N TYR A 32 -33.56 11.33 10.24
CA TYR A 32 -34.97 11.50 9.89
C TYR A 32 -35.87 11.47 11.14
N ASN A 33 -35.70 10.46 12.00
CA ASN A 33 -36.50 10.32 13.21
C ASN A 33 -36.32 11.47 14.21
N ALA A 34 -35.13 12.08 14.22
CA ALA A 34 -34.80 13.20 15.10
C ALA A 34 -34.96 14.58 14.42
N GLU A 35 -35.46 14.62 13.18
CA GLU A 35 -35.68 15.84 12.39
C GLU A 35 -34.40 16.72 12.27
N ILE A 36 -33.25 16.07 12.16
CA ILE A 36 -31.93 16.73 12.11
C ILE A 36 -31.70 17.33 10.72
N ASP A 37 -31.39 18.63 10.65
CA ASP A 37 -31.10 19.32 9.40
C ASP A 37 -29.74 18.93 8.79
N VAL A 38 -29.50 19.37 7.55
CA VAL A 38 -28.26 19.03 6.82
C VAL A 38 -27.00 19.63 7.48
N GLU A 39 -27.09 20.78 8.13
CA GLU A 39 -25.95 21.43 8.77
C GLU A 39 -25.52 20.72 10.04
N GLU A 40 -26.48 20.21 10.80
CA GLU A 40 -26.24 19.38 11.97
C GLU A 40 -25.76 17.98 11.56
N GLN A 41 -26.31 17.37 10.52
CA GLN A 41 -25.79 16.11 9.94
C GLN A 41 -24.30 16.23 9.55
N LYS A 42 -23.90 17.35 8.92
CA LYS A 42 -22.49 17.60 8.57
C LYS A 42 -21.57 17.59 9.81
N LYS A 43 -22.05 18.01 10.98
CA LYS A 43 -21.25 18.01 12.22
C LYS A 43 -21.04 16.60 12.73
N TYR A 44 -22.09 15.77 12.74
CA TYR A 44 -21.98 14.38 13.17
C TYR A 44 -21.06 13.56 12.27
N LEU A 45 -21.20 13.67 10.94
CA LEU A 45 -20.30 12.98 10.03
C LEU A 45 -18.86 13.45 10.17
N TYR A 46 -18.63 14.76 10.31
CA TYR A 46 -17.30 15.30 10.56
C TYR A 46 -16.68 14.69 11.83
N GLN A 47 -17.43 14.58 12.92
CA GLN A 47 -16.95 13.98 14.17
C GLN A 47 -16.65 12.49 14.06
N SER A 48 -17.29 11.77 13.12
CA SER A 48 -17.02 10.36 12.89
C SER A 48 -15.72 10.08 12.16
N LEU A 49 -15.15 11.05 11.41
CA LEU A 49 -13.94 10.90 10.60
C LEU A 49 -12.70 10.54 11.45
N PRO A 50 -11.88 9.57 11.02
CA PRO A 50 -10.92 8.89 11.89
C PRO A 50 -9.61 9.68 12.04
N ASN A 51 -9.31 10.58 11.11
CA ASN A 51 -8.04 11.29 11.06
C ASN A 51 -8.14 12.66 10.37
N ASN A 52 -7.10 13.47 10.58
CA ASN A 52 -7.00 14.84 10.09
C ASN A 52 -7.04 14.94 8.56
N TYR A 53 -6.58 13.92 7.82
CA TYR A 53 -6.65 13.92 6.36
C TYR A 53 -8.11 13.96 5.90
N PHE A 54 -8.95 13.04 6.39
CA PHE A 54 -10.37 13.02 6.00
C PHE A 54 -11.15 14.21 6.54
N LEU A 55 -10.83 14.68 7.75
CA LEU A 55 -11.42 15.92 8.28
C LEU A 55 -11.16 17.10 7.34
N THR A 56 -9.93 17.20 6.82
CA THR A 56 -9.53 18.25 5.88
C THR A 56 -10.24 18.09 4.53
N GLU A 57 -10.28 16.88 3.97
CA GLU A 57 -10.96 16.60 2.69
C GLU A 57 -12.47 16.87 2.77
N PHE A 58 -13.12 16.42 3.84
CA PHE A 58 -14.53 16.71 4.08
C PHE A 58 -14.78 18.21 4.21
N SER A 59 -13.95 18.93 4.97
CA SER A 59 -14.11 20.38 5.18
C SER A 59 -14.06 21.18 3.87
N LYS A 60 -13.15 20.82 2.95
CA LYS A 60 -13.03 21.47 1.64
C LYS A 60 -14.31 21.38 0.80
N LYS A 61 -15.05 20.27 0.95
CA LYS A 61 -16.25 19.99 0.16
C LYS A 61 -17.54 20.41 0.88
N LYS A 62 -17.54 20.39 2.22
CA LYS A 62 -18.68 20.60 3.11
C LYS A 62 -19.52 21.85 2.79
N GLU A 63 -18.89 22.96 2.43
CA GLU A 63 -19.61 24.22 2.17
C GLU A 63 -20.48 24.19 0.92
N LYS A 64 -20.16 23.31 -0.06
CA LYS A 64 -20.90 23.22 -1.32
C LYS A 64 -22.12 22.31 -1.23
N ILE A 65 -22.20 21.50 -0.18
CA ILE A 65 -23.25 20.49 0.04
C ILE A 65 -24.53 21.18 0.51
N LYS A 66 -25.63 21.02 -0.24
CA LYS A 66 -26.92 21.66 0.04
C LYS A 66 -28.02 20.67 0.45
N SER A 67 -27.81 19.38 0.23
CA SER A 67 -28.80 18.34 0.54
C SER A 67 -28.19 17.16 1.28
N THR A 68 -29.03 16.42 1.99
CA THR A 68 -28.64 15.15 2.63
C THR A 68 -28.12 14.14 1.61
N ASN A 69 -28.70 14.04 0.41
CA ASN A 69 -28.23 13.07 -0.58
C ASN A 69 -26.81 13.38 -1.07
N GLU A 70 -26.49 14.66 -1.32
CA GLU A 70 -25.13 15.09 -1.64
C GLU A 70 -24.17 14.81 -0.49
N LEU A 71 -24.58 15.10 0.75
CA LEU A 71 -23.78 14.84 1.95
C LEU A 71 -23.39 13.37 2.07
N MET A 72 -24.35 12.47 1.86
CA MET A 72 -24.13 11.04 1.97
C MET A 72 -23.20 10.54 0.87
N LYS A 73 -23.38 11.04 -0.37
CA LYS A 73 -22.49 10.68 -1.48
C LYS A 73 -21.04 11.10 -1.23
N GLU A 74 -20.83 12.33 -0.76
CA GLU A 74 -19.49 12.81 -0.42
C GLU A 74 -18.85 12.02 0.71
N PHE A 75 -19.65 11.61 1.70
CA PHE A 75 -19.18 10.73 2.78
C PHE A 75 -18.82 9.34 2.26
N GLU A 76 -19.64 8.74 1.38
CA GLU A 76 -19.32 7.46 0.71
C GLU A 76 -18.01 7.54 -0.05
N GLU A 77 -17.78 8.61 -0.82
CA GLU A 77 -16.54 8.83 -1.56
C GLU A 77 -15.32 8.90 -0.62
N ILE A 78 -15.45 9.57 0.53
CA ILE A 78 -14.38 9.66 1.54
C ILE A 78 -14.07 8.29 2.14
N VAL A 79 -15.10 7.51 2.48
CA VAL A 79 -14.91 6.16 3.04
C VAL A 79 -14.29 5.22 2.00
N ILE A 80 -14.68 5.34 0.73
CA ILE A 80 -14.05 4.58 -0.36
C ILE A 80 -12.57 4.95 -0.48
N ASP A 81 -12.24 6.25 -0.50
CA ASP A 81 -10.85 6.72 -0.55
C ASP A 81 -10.04 6.23 0.66
N GLU A 82 -10.65 6.27 1.85
CA GLU A 82 -10.05 5.72 3.07
C GLU A 82 -9.69 4.25 2.94
N SER A 83 -10.62 3.46 2.45
CA SER A 83 -10.48 2.01 2.34
C SER A 83 -9.43 1.57 1.32
N ASN A 84 -8.93 2.50 0.51
CA ASN A 84 -7.84 2.31 -0.45
C ASN A 84 -6.49 2.80 0.09
N LEU A 85 -6.45 3.53 1.20
CA LEU A 85 -5.18 3.99 1.76
C LEU A 85 -4.38 2.83 2.33
N ILE A 86 -3.08 2.85 2.08
CA ILE A 86 -2.15 1.85 2.58
C ILE A 86 -1.56 2.34 3.90
N ARG A 87 -1.65 1.49 4.93
CA ARG A 87 -1.13 1.75 6.27
C ARG A 87 0.12 0.91 6.53
N TYR A 88 0.87 1.26 7.57
CA TYR A 88 1.80 0.29 8.13
C TYR A 88 1.05 -0.97 8.58
N ASP A 89 1.72 -2.10 8.53
CA ASP A 89 1.19 -3.46 8.71
C ASP A 89 0.12 -3.90 7.69
N SER A 90 -0.25 -3.05 6.72
CA SER A 90 -1.09 -3.47 5.60
C SER A 90 -0.41 -4.58 4.80
N ILE A 91 -1.20 -5.58 4.43
CA ILE A 91 -0.78 -6.61 3.49
C ILE A 91 -1.05 -6.08 2.08
N ILE A 92 -0.02 -6.13 1.25
CA ILE A 92 -0.07 -5.67 -0.13
C ILE A 92 0.43 -6.75 -1.09
N ALA A 93 0.14 -6.56 -2.36
CA ALA A 93 0.82 -7.19 -3.47
C ALA A 93 1.46 -6.12 -4.37
N LEU A 94 2.58 -6.47 -5.02
CA LEU A 94 3.25 -5.61 -5.99
C LEU A 94 3.19 -6.27 -7.35
N LYS A 95 2.38 -5.74 -8.25
CA LYS A 95 2.17 -6.28 -9.59
C LYS A 95 3.02 -5.53 -10.60
N HIS A 96 3.90 -6.22 -11.29
CA HIS A 96 4.71 -5.63 -12.36
C HIS A 96 3.80 -5.20 -13.51
N VAL A 97 3.80 -3.91 -13.84
CA VAL A 97 2.83 -3.32 -14.80
C VAL A 97 2.99 -3.94 -16.19
N ALA A 98 4.21 -4.07 -16.69
CA ALA A 98 4.44 -4.57 -18.05
C ALA A 98 4.03 -6.03 -18.26
N THR A 99 4.14 -6.88 -17.22
CA THR A 99 3.87 -8.33 -17.35
C THR A 99 2.63 -8.81 -16.62
N GLY A 100 2.04 -8.00 -15.73
CA GLY A 100 0.92 -8.39 -14.88
C GLY A 100 1.27 -9.40 -13.77
N LYS A 101 2.54 -9.77 -13.63
CA LYS A 101 3.03 -10.77 -12.66
C LYS A 101 3.35 -10.14 -11.31
N TYR A 102 3.25 -10.92 -10.23
CA TYR A 102 3.44 -10.42 -8.88
C TYR A 102 4.86 -10.63 -8.35
N LEU A 103 5.45 -9.61 -7.72
CA LEU A 103 6.69 -9.72 -6.96
C LEU A 103 6.49 -10.77 -5.86
N SER A 104 7.30 -11.82 -5.89
CA SER A 104 7.10 -12.99 -5.04
C SER A 104 8.41 -13.53 -4.50
N SER A 105 8.30 -14.27 -3.40
CA SER A 105 9.42 -15.01 -2.82
C SER A 105 8.93 -16.31 -2.18
N ILE A 106 9.78 -17.34 -2.14
CA ILE A 106 9.42 -18.63 -1.55
C ILE A 106 10.36 -18.91 -0.38
N GLY A 107 9.77 -19.13 0.80
CA GLY A 107 10.52 -19.48 2.00
C GLY A 107 11.39 -20.72 1.79
N LYS A 108 12.66 -20.65 2.19
CA LYS A 108 13.65 -21.74 2.09
C LYS A 108 14.05 -22.14 0.65
N TYR A 109 13.76 -21.30 -0.33
CA TYR A 109 14.30 -21.43 -1.70
C TYR A 109 15.33 -20.33 -1.92
N TYR A 110 16.56 -20.73 -2.21
CA TYR A 110 17.73 -19.85 -2.21
C TYR A 110 18.36 -19.82 -3.60
N TYR A 111 18.95 -18.68 -3.97
CA TYR A 111 19.78 -18.61 -5.18
C TYR A 111 20.95 -19.60 -5.08
N SER A 112 21.26 -20.29 -6.18
CA SER A 112 22.43 -21.16 -6.28
C SER A 112 23.73 -20.41 -6.60
N THR A 113 23.60 -19.15 -6.99
CA THR A 113 24.67 -18.19 -7.31
C THR A 113 24.47 -16.93 -6.49
N GLY A 114 25.40 -15.97 -6.59
CA GLY A 114 25.22 -14.68 -5.93
C GLY A 114 25.21 -14.81 -4.41
N SER A 115 24.20 -14.25 -3.74
CA SER A 115 24.21 -14.14 -2.27
C SER A 115 23.91 -15.46 -1.54
N GLY A 116 23.33 -16.45 -2.22
CA GLY A 116 22.73 -17.62 -1.56
C GLY A 116 21.53 -17.29 -0.65
N SER A 117 20.98 -16.07 -0.73
CA SER A 117 19.80 -15.66 0.04
C SER A 117 18.50 -16.15 -0.60
N GLN A 118 17.38 -15.97 0.11
CA GLN A 118 16.08 -16.38 -0.38
C GLN A 118 15.74 -15.63 -1.67
N MET A 119 15.35 -16.37 -2.71
CA MET A 119 15.17 -15.82 -4.05
C MET A 119 13.95 -14.89 -4.14
N VAL A 120 14.00 -13.93 -5.06
CA VAL A 120 12.88 -13.02 -5.38
C VAL A 120 12.66 -13.06 -6.89
N PHE A 121 11.41 -13.13 -7.30
CA PHE A 121 11.05 -13.30 -8.71
C PHE A 121 9.68 -12.70 -9.00
N ALA A 122 9.35 -12.52 -10.28
CA ALA A 122 7.99 -12.20 -10.70
C ALA A 122 7.24 -13.50 -11.02
N SER A 123 6.16 -13.77 -10.30
CA SER A 123 5.43 -15.05 -10.36
C SER A 123 4.41 -15.10 -11.50
N ASN A 124 3.21 -15.57 -11.22
CA ASN A 124 2.13 -15.75 -12.19
C ASN A 124 1.22 -14.52 -12.25
N LEU A 125 0.28 -14.54 -13.20
CA LEU A 125 -0.74 -13.50 -13.37
C LEU A 125 -1.80 -13.52 -12.26
N VAL A 126 -1.88 -14.60 -11.49
CA VAL A 126 -2.79 -14.77 -10.37
C VAL A 126 -2.00 -14.59 -9.09
N LEU A 127 -2.45 -13.68 -8.23
CA LEU A 127 -1.86 -13.45 -6.92
C LEU A 127 -1.99 -14.73 -6.06
N ASP A 128 -0.87 -15.17 -5.50
CA ASP A 128 -0.81 -16.26 -4.55
C ASP A 128 -0.19 -15.81 -3.22
N ARG A 129 -0.05 -16.75 -2.28
CA ARG A 129 0.48 -16.45 -0.94
C ARG A 129 1.95 -15.99 -0.96
N ASN A 130 2.74 -16.34 -1.97
CA ASN A 130 4.15 -15.97 -2.10
C ASN A 130 4.32 -14.53 -2.62
N GLY A 131 3.27 -13.95 -3.20
CA GLY A 131 3.23 -12.56 -3.67
C GLY A 131 2.80 -11.54 -2.61
N LEU A 132 2.64 -11.96 -1.34
CA LEU A 132 2.12 -11.10 -0.26
C LEU A 132 3.25 -10.49 0.56
N TRP A 133 3.19 -9.17 0.72
CA TRP A 133 4.17 -8.37 1.46
C TRP A 133 3.47 -7.53 2.52
N ILE A 134 4.16 -7.25 3.62
CA ILE A 134 3.68 -6.38 4.69
C ILE A 134 4.50 -5.09 4.64
N ILE A 135 3.83 -3.95 4.62
CA ILE A 135 4.45 -2.62 4.72
C ILE A 135 4.86 -2.40 6.19
N LYS A 136 6.16 -2.28 6.45
CA LYS A 136 6.72 -2.09 7.80
C LYS A 136 7.44 -0.75 7.92
N ILE A 137 7.52 -0.24 9.14
CA ILE A 137 8.39 0.86 9.57
C ILE A 137 9.44 0.32 10.56
N ASN A 138 10.64 0.90 10.61
CA ASN A 138 11.72 0.40 11.49
C ASN A 138 11.60 0.85 12.95
N ASP A 139 10.67 1.76 13.26
CA ASP A 139 10.73 2.51 14.51
C ASP A 139 9.63 2.08 15.49
N THR A 140 10.08 1.75 16.70
CA THR A 140 9.32 1.25 17.86
C THR A 140 8.43 2.30 18.53
N GLY A 141 8.31 3.50 17.96
CA GLY A 141 7.58 4.63 18.54
C GLY A 141 6.34 5.09 17.76
N PHE A 142 6.08 4.56 16.56
CA PHE A 142 4.93 4.99 15.74
C PHE A 142 3.74 4.04 15.89
N ASN A 143 2.55 4.61 15.92
CA ASN A 143 1.30 3.87 16.01
C ASN A 143 1.08 3.09 14.70
N ASN A 144 0.82 1.78 14.78
CA ASN A 144 0.64 0.88 13.62
C ASN A 144 -0.53 1.26 12.70
N GLN A 145 -1.35 2.26 13.06
CA GLN A 145 -2.44 2.80 12.25
C GLN A 145 -2.02 3.95 11.30
N GLU A 146 -0.76 4.37 11.34
CA GLU A 146 -0.28 5.48 10.52
C GLU A 146 -0.26 5.14 9.01
N LEU A 147 -0.58 6.15 8.21
CA LEU A 147 -0.65 6.05 6.76
C LEU A 147 0.75 6.00 6.15
N ALA A 148 0.98 5.07 5.22
CA ALA A 148 2.19 5.05 4.43
C ALA A 148 2.15 6.20 3.42
N SER A 149 3.24 6.95 3.29
CA SER A 149 3.32 8.16 2.47
C SER A 149 4.47 8.11 1.46
N TYR A 150 4.37 8.94 0.43
CA TYR A 150 5.43 9.15 -0.56
C TYR A 150 6.59 10.04 -0.05
N THR A 151 6.60 10.40 1.23
CA THR A 151 7.60 11.33 1.79
C THR A 151 8.93 10.63 2.05
N ASP A 152 10.03 11.19 1.54
CA ASP A 152 11.39 10.63 1.62
C ASP A 152 11.88 10.32 3.06
N ASN A 153 11.25 10.94 4.06
CA ASN A 153 11.62 10.80 5.47
C ASN A 153 10.97 9.58 6.15
N THR A 154 10.02 8.89 5.53
CA THR A 154 9.34 7.76 6.16
C THR A 154 9.81 6.45 5.54
N PRO A 155 10.71 5.71 6.21
CA PRO A 155 11.32 4.53 5.62
C PRO A 155 10.32 3.38 5.54
N ILE A 156 10.02 2.93 4.32
CA ILE A 156 9.19 1.76 4.08
C ILE A 156 10.07 0.53 3.93
N TYR A 157 9.68 -0.54 4.62
CA TYR A 157 10.29 -1.86 4.52
C TYR A 157 9.24 -2.84 4.03
N LEU A 158 9.64 -3.75 3.14
CA LEU A 158 8.77 -4.79 2.60
C LEU A 158 9.14 -6.11 3.24
N GLN A 159 8.28 -6.61 4.14
CA GLN A 159 8.45 -7.92 4.75
C GLN A 159 7.62 -8.95 4.00
N HIS A 160 8.25 -10.02 3.52
CA HIS A 160 7.54 -11.13 2.90
C HIS A 160 6.65 -11.83 3.95
N LYS A 161 5.34 -11.93 3.69
CA LYS A 161 4.35 -12.39 4.66
C LYS A 161 4.62 -13.82 5.16
N ASN A 162 5.02 -14.73 4.27
CA ASN A 162 5.14 -16.15 4.63
C ASN A 162 6.47 -16.51 5.30
N SER A 163 7.57 -15.82 4.98
CA SER A 163 8.90 -16.13 5.53
C SER A 163 9.38 -15.13 6.56
N SER A 164 8.69 -14.00 6.73
CA SER A 164 9.08 -12.88 7.59
C SER A 164 10.43 -12.22 7.24
N CYS A 165 11.07 -12.64 6.14
CA CYS A 165 12.27 -12.00 5.60
C CYS A 165 11.92 -10.68 4.92
N TYR A 166 12.87 -9.77 4.87
CA TYR A 166 12.71 -8.47 4.23
C TYR A 166 13.28 -8.48 2.81
N LEU A 167 12.60 -7.78 1.90
CA LEU A 167 13.10 -7.49 0.57
C LEU A 167 14.32 -6.56 0.67
N THR A 168 15.43 -6.96 0.08
CA THR A 168 16.65 -6.17 0.06
C THR A 168 17.39 -6.32 -1.27
N ASN A 169 18.25 -5.36 -1.58
CA ASN A 169 19.24 -5.52 -2.64
C ASN A 169 20.54 -6.03 -2.03
N CYS A 170 21.13 -7.07 -2.62
CA CYS A 170 22.29 -7.78 -2.09
C CYS A 170 23.64 -7.08 -2.41
N GLY A 171 23.63 -5.78 -2.71
CA GLY A 171 24.82 -4.96 -3.08
C GLY A 171 25.34 -5.20 -4.51
N ARG A 172 26.05 -4.22 -5.09
CA ARG A 172 26.44 -4.22 -6.52
C ARG A 172 27.37 -5.37 -6.93
N GLU A 173 28.15 -5.90 -5.99
CA GLU A 173 29.05 -7.04 -6.23
C GLU A 173 28.27 -8.35 -6.40
N THR A 174 27.07 -8.45 -5.81
CA THR A 174 26.20 -9.61 -5.95
C THR A 174 25.35 -9.50 -7.21
N LYS A 175 25.61 -10.42 -8.14
CA LYS A 175 25.01 -10.41 -9.47
C LYS A 175 23.82 -11.35 -9.57
N SER A 176 22.73 -10.83 -10.14
CA SER A 176 21.55 -11.60 -10.52
C SER A 176 21.92 -12.67 -11.57
N PRO A 177 21.23 -13.83 -11.57
CA PRO A 177 21.68 -14.99 -12.34
C PRO A 177 21.66 -14.83 -13.86
N SER A 178 20.75 -14.03 -14.41
CA SER A 178 20.50 -13.95 -15.86
C SER A 178 21.15 -12.73 -16.49
N THR A 179 20.97 -11.55 -15.88
CA THR A 179 21.47 -10.29 -16.45
C THR A 179 22.78 -9.79 -15.87
N GLY A 180 23.16 -10.28 -14.69
CA GLY A 180 24.31 -9.73 -13.97
C GLY A 180 24.07 -8.33 -13.38
N ASN A 181 22.82 -7.86 -13.37
CA ASN A 181 22.39 -6.69 -12.60
C ASN A 181 22.46 -6.97 -11.09
N THR A 182 22.23 -5.96 -10.25
CA THR A 182 22.25 -6.15 -8.79
C THR A 182 21.16 -7.12 -8.36
N GLU A 183 21.54 -8.17 -7.63
CA GLU A 183 20.61 -9.18 -7.14
C GLU A 183 19.63 -8.60 -6.11
N VAL A 184 18.35 -8.95 -6.26
CA VAL A 184 17.30 -8.68 -5.27
C VAL A 184 16.94 -9.98 -4.58
N CYS A 185 16.88 -9.93 -3.26
CA CYS A 185 16.86 -11.10 -2.39
C CYS A 185 15.97 -10.83 -1.16
N CYS A 186 15.60 -11.90 -0.47
CA CYS A 186 14.96 -11.85 0.85
C CYS A 186 15.90 -12.38 1.93
N ASN A 187 16.11 -11.62 3.00
CA ASN A 187 16.89 -12.07 4.16
C ASN A 187 16.45 -11.36 5.45
N ASN A 188 17.21 -11.53 6.54
CA ASN A 188 16.89 -10.92 7.84
C ASN A 188 17.30 -9.44 7.95
N TYR A 189 17.97 -8.90 6.92
CA TYR A 189 18.35 -7.49 6.86
C TYR A 189 17.27 -6.70 6.13
N SER A 190 16.86 -5.59 6.73
CA SER A 190 15.83 -4.72 6.17
C SER A 190 16.49 -3.63 5.32
N ALA A 191 16.03 -3.48 4.07
CA ALA A 191 16.40 -2.35 3.22
C ALA A 191 15.29 -1.30 3.22
N LYS A 192 15.71 -0.02 3.28
CA LYS A 192 14.79 1.10 3.09
C LYS A 192 14.41 1.19 1.61
N TRP A 193 13.12 1.10 1.33
CA TRP A 193 12.57 1.32 0.00
C TRP A 193 11.87 2.69 -0.04
N ASN A 194 12.28 3.53 -1.00
CA ASN A 194 11.61 4.77 -1.31
C ASN A 194 10.60 4.52 -2.43
N PHE A 195 9.35 4.87 -2.15
CA PHE A 195 8.24 4.75 -3.08
C PHE A 195 8.09 6.09 -3.80
N LYS A 196 8.00 6.07 -5.13
CA LYS A 196 7.70 7.25 -5.93
C LYS A 196 6.51 6.98 -6.83
N ASN A 197 5.59 7.94 -6.94
CA ASN A 197 4.51 7.84 -7.91
C ASN A 197 5.09 7.98 -9.32
N SER A 198 4.87 6.98 -10.17
CA SER A 198 5.43 6.94 -11.54
C SER A 198 4.83 7.99 -12.47
N LYS A 199 3.60 8.44 -12.20
CA LYS A 199 2.82 9.33 -13.07
C LYS A 199 2.81 10.78 -12.59
N LEU A 200 3.05 11.02 -11.29
CA LEU A 200 2.98 12.32 -10.65
C LEU A 200 4.33 12.70 -10.06
N GLU A 201 5.06 13.57 -10.77
CA GLU A 201 6.34 14.08 -10.31
C GLU A 201 6.17 14.88 -9.01
N ASN A 202 7.03 14.64 -8.02
CA ASN A 202 7.02 15.31 -6.71
C ASN A 202 5.70 15.18 -5.92
N TYR A 203 4.92 14.12 -6.14
CA TYR A 203 3.71 13.87 -5.35
C TYR A 203 4.05 13.58 -3.87
N GLN A 204 3.45 14.34 -2.96
CA GLN A 204 3.67 14.26 -1.51
C GLN A 204 2.39 13.88 -0.74
N GLY A 205 1.71 12.82 -1.20
CA GLY A 205 0.52 12.28 -0.54
C GLY A 205 0.74 10.92 0.14
N TYR A 206 -0.38 10.24 0.40
CA TYR A 206 -0.40 8.89 0.94
C TYR A 206 -0.41 7.85 -0.17
N LEU A 207 0.12 6.66 0.13
CA LEU A 207 0.05 5.50 -0.76
C LEU A 207 -1.38 4.96 -0.81
N ARG A 208 -1.83 4.64 -2.02
CA ARG A 208 -3.15 4.08 -2.28
C ARG A 208 -3.06 2.79 -3.07
N SER A 209 -4.01 1.91 -2.83
CA SER A 209 -4.22 0.75 -3.68
C SER A 209 -4.46 1.20 -5.12
N ASN A 210 -3.84 0.49 -6.05
CA ASN A 210 -3.78 0.73 -7.49
C ASN A 210 -2.90 1.91 -7.93
N ASP A 211 -2.13 2.51 -7.03
CA ASP A 211 -1.09 3.45 -7.44
C ASP A 211 -0.02 2.73 -8.28
N ILE A 212 0.47 3.41 -9.32
CA ILE A 212 1.60 2.94 -10.10
C ILE A 212 2.86 3.61 -9.59
N ILE A 213 3.80 2.81 -9.09
CA ILE A 213 4.96 3.26 -8.34
C ILE A 213 6.27 2.73 -8.93
N ASN A 214 7.35 3.48 -8.70
CA ASN A 214 8.71 2.97 -8.80
C ASN A 214 9.27 2.79 -7.40
N LEU A 215 9.92 1.65 -7.16
CA LEU A 215 10.58 1.36 -5.89
C LEU A 215 12.08 1.57 -6.05
N SER A 216 12.69 2.33 -5.15
CA SER A 216 14.12 2.56 -5.16
C SER A 216 14.76 2.32 -3.80
N THR A 217 16.01 1.87 -3.80
CA THR A 217 16.80 1.61 -2.59
C THR A 217 18.22 2.12 -2.80
N LYS A 218 18.90 2.41 -1.69
CA LYS A 218 20.31 2.78 -1.69
C LYS A 218 21.05 1.88 -0.70
N TYR A 219 22.04 1.15 -1.20
CA TYR A 219 22.89 0.29 -0.38
C TYR A 219 24.24 0.98 -0.14
N GLY A 220 24.47 1.44 1.10
CA GLY A 220 25.71 2.15 1.45
C GLY A 220 25.98 3.38 0.58
N GLY A 221 27.21 3.48 0.06
CA GLY A 221 27.66 4.58 -0.81
C GLY A 221 27.28 4.41 -2.28
N GLU A 222 26.52 3.37 -2.65
CA GLU A 222 26.20 3.07 -4.04
C GLU A 222 25.20 4.07 -4.67
N PRO A 223 25.17 4.19 -6.00
CA PRO A 223 24.12 4.92 -6.71
C PRO A 223 22.73 4.37 -6.37
N LEU A 224 21.72 5.24 -6.41
CA LEU A 224 20.32 4.85 -6.25
C LEU A 224 19.95 3.75 -7.25
N GLN A 225 19.36 2.65 -6.75
CA GLN A 225 18.94 1.51 -7.54
C GLN A 225 17.41 1.44 -7.59
N PHE A 226 16.86 0.97 -8.69
CA PHE A 226 15.42 0.79 -8.90
C PHE A 226 15.07 -0.68 -9.10
N LEU A 227 13.91 -1.10 -8.57
CA LEU A 227 13.39 -2.45 -8.73
C LEU A 227 12.81 -2.64 -10.13
N ARG A 228 13.32 -3.64 -10.85
CA ARG A 228 12.93 -3.97 -12.23
C ARG A 228 12.54 -5.43 -12.34
N SER A 229 11.57 -5.72 -13.20
CA SER A 229 11.40 -7.08 -13.74
C SER A 229 11.37 -7.04 -15.27
N HIS A 230 11.65 -8.16 -15.91
CA HIS A 230 11.73 -8.27 -17.36
C HIS A 230 11.51 -9.72 -17.79
N GLU A 231 11.40 -9.98 -19.09
CA GLU A 231 11.09 -11.30 -19.64
C GLU A 231 12.16 -12.38 -19.41
N LEU A 232 13.40 -11.98 -19.09
CA LEU A 232 14.48 -12.94 -18.82
C LEU A 232 14.21 -13.74 -17.54
N GLN A 233 14.71 -14.97 -17.55
CA GLN A 233 14.40 -15.97 -16.53
C GLN A 233 15.67 -16.67 -16.05
N PHE A 234 15.63 -17.15 -14.81
CA PHE A 234 16.63 -18.04 -14.24
C PHE A 234 15.99 -19.34 -13.76
N THR A 235 16.79 -20.39 -13.65
CA THR A 235 16.32 -21.70 -13.19
C THR A 235 16.93 -22.03 -11.83
N ILE A 236 16.10 -22.50 -10.91
CA ILE A 236 16.55 -23.11 -9.65
C ILE A 236 16.01 -24.53 -9.62
N LYS A 237 16.92 -25.50 -9.50
CA LYS A 237 16.61 -26.92 -9.65
C LYS A 237 15.97 -27.17 -11.04
N ASN A 238 14.68 -27.48 -11.10
CA ASN A 238 13.95 -27.80 -12.32
C ASN A 238 12.88 -26.73 -12.67
N ASP A 239 12.76 -25.69 -11.85
CA ASP A 239 11.74 -24.66 -12.00
C ASP A 239 12.36 -23.37 -12.52
N THR A 240 11.64 -22.70 -13.42
CA THR A 240 12.08 -21.46 -14.07
C THR A 240 11.27 -20.28 -13.57
N TYR A 241 11.97 -19.18 -13.26
CA TYR A 241 11.40 -17.99 -12.62
C TYR A 241 11.78 -16.73 -13.38
N GLN A 242 10.84 -15.79 -13.49
CA GLN A 242 11.12 -14.50 -14.10
C GLN A 242 11.96 -13.64 -13.17
N GLU A 243 13.06 -13.12 -13.70
CA GLU A 243 14.04 -12.38 -12.93
C GLU A 243 13.50 -11.02 -12.43
N VAL A 244 13.89 -10.68 -11.21
CA VAL A 244 13.70 -9.37 -10.59
C VAL A 244 15.07 -8.87 -10.12
N VAL A 245 15.41 -7.65 -10.49
CA VAL A 245 16.74 -7.07 -10.26
C VAL A 245 16.67 -5.64 -9.76
N CYS A 246 17.81 -5.15 -9.27
CA CYS A 246 18.07 -3.74 -9.06
C CYS A 246 19.03 -3.21 -10.14
N HIS A 247 18.77 -1.99 -10.63
CA HIS A 247 19.63 -1.31 -11.62
C HIS A 247 19.71 0.20 -11.35
N SER A 248 20.74 0.88 -11.87
CA SER A 248 20.91 2.35 -11.81
C SER A 248 20.73 3.06 -13.16
N GLU A 249 20.17 2.36 -14.14
CA GLU A 249 19.91 2.92 -15.47
C GLU A 249 18.67 3.82 -15.47
N ARG A 250 18.42 4.48 -16.61
CA ARG A 250 17.21 5.26 -16.81
C ARG A 250 15.96 4.39 -16.64
N LEU A 251 14.95 4.96 -15.98
CA LEU A 251 13.64 4.32 -15.79
C LEU A 251 12.90 4.15 -17.12
N GLY A 252 12.20 3.03 -17.24
CA GLY A 252 11.27 2.68 -18.32
C GLY A 252 10.10 1.84 -17.81
N GLY A 253 9.26 1.35 -18.73
CA GLY A 253 8.02 0.64 -18.36
C GLY A 253 8.20 -0.66 -17.55
N ASN A 254 9.40 -1.23 -17.55
CA ASN A 254 9.75 -2.42 -16.78
C ASN A 254 10.09 -2.14 -15.29
N ASP A 255 10.01 -0.87 -14.89
CA ASP A 255 10.32 -0.40 -13.54
C ASP A 255 9.06 -0.01 -12.75
N GLU A 256 7.90 -0.14 -13.39
CA GLU A 256 6.61 0.25 -12.85
C GLU A 256 5.91 -0.93 -12.16
N TRP A 257 5.44 -0.68 -10.94
CA TRP A 257 4.72 -1.65 -10.12
C TRP A 257 3.39 -1.05 -9.67
N CYS A 258 2.31 -1.81 -9.81
CA CYS A 258 1.01 -1.48 -9.23
C CYS A 258 0.95 -2.06 -7.82
N ILE A 259 0.76 -1.20 -6.82
CA ILE A 259 0.58 -1.63 -5.43
C ILE A 259 -0.89 -1.93 -5.15
N GLU A 260 -1.20 -3.15 -4.73
CA GLU A 260 -2.58 -3.61 -4.50
C GLU A 260 -2.76 -3.92 -3.01
N LEU A 261 -3.71 -3.27 -2.33
CA LEU A 261 -4.06 -3.57 -0.95
C LEU A 261 -4.84 -4.89 -0.89
N VAL A 262 -4.43 -5.80 0.00
CA VAL A 262 -5.07 -7.11 0.20
C VAL A 262 -5.81 -7.09 1.53
N LYS A 263 -7.15 -7.16 1.46
CA LYS A 263 -8.07 -7.19 2.61
C LYS A 263 -8.25 -8.61 3.14
#